data_AF-A0A947M2D6-F1
#
_entry.id   AF-A0A947M2D6-F1
#
_cell.length_a   1.000
_cell.length_b   1.000
_cell.length_c   1.000
_cell.angle_alpha   90.00
_cell.angle_beta   90.00
_cell.angle_gamma   90.00
#
_symmetry.space_group_name_H-M   'P 1'
#
loop_
_entity.id
_entity.type
_entity.pdbx_description
1 polymer ?
#
loop_
_entity_poly.entity_id
_entity_poly.type
_entity_poly.pdbx_seq_one_letter_code
_entity_poly.pdbx_strand_id
1 'polypeptide(L)'
;WRGKHTLVLNREAGSMFFLGEIYVDMALPESAPVTAHCGSCSACIDVCPTQAIVAPHRIDARRCISYLTIEHAGPIPLELRPLMGNRIYGCDDCQLICPWNKFAQVSRLPDFDERKGLAGQQLVHLFAWDEPTFLRMTEGGPIRRIGHERWLRNVAVALGNALRATGDEAVRAALQARADDPSELVREHVAWALNIE
;
A
#
# COMPACT_ATOMS: atom_id res chain seq x y z
N TRP A 1 -4.28 -22.23 2.85
CA TRP A 1 -2.85 -22.50 2.52
C TRP A 1 -2.11 -21.18 2.34
N ARG A 2 -0.79 -21.17 2.22
CA ARG A 2 -0.01 -19.95 1.95
C ARG A 2 0.21 -19.78 0.45
N GLY A 3 -0.13 -18.61 -0.10
CA GLY A 3 0.15 -18.27 -1.50
C GLY A 3 1.63 -18.04 -1.75
N LYS A 4 2.07 -18.08 -3.02
CA LYS A 4 3.45 -17.74 -3.40
C LYS A 4 3.80 -16.28 -3.04
N HIS A 5 2.80 -15.39 -3.01
CA HIS A 5 2.88 -14.02 -2.48
C HIS A 5 2.79 -13.91 -0.95
N THR A 6 2.99 -15.01 -0.23
CA THR A 6 3.05 -15.11 1.24
C THR A 6 1.77 -14.94 2.06
N LEU A 7 0.69 -14.41 1.48
CA LEU A 7 -0.59 -14.27 2.18
C LEU A 7 -1.29 -15.62 2.37
N VAL A 8 -2.19 -15.68 3.35
CA VAL A 8 -3.09 -16.81 3.54
C VAL A 8 -4.16 -16.79 2.46
N LEU A 9 -4.40 -17.95 1.85
CA LEU A 9 -5.43 -18.20 0.87
C LEU A 9 -6.46 -19.19 1.40
N ASN A 10 -7.71 -18.88 1.15
CA ASN A 10 -8.90 -19.68 1.40
C ASN A 10 -9.60 -19.97 0.06
N ARG A 11 -10.21 -21.15 -0.08
CA ARG A 11 -10.85 -21.57 -1.33
C ARG A 11 -12.07 -20.73 -1.69
N GLU A 12 -12.81 -20.28 -0.69
CA GLU A 12 -14.08 -19.56 -0.81
C GLU A 12 -13.90 -18.05 -0.67
N ALA A 13 -12.87 -17.59 0.05
CA ALA A 13 -12.65 -16.16 0.30
C ALA A 13 -11.44 -15.55 -0.43
N GLY A 14 -10.62 -16.35 -1.11
CA GLY A 14 -9.37 -15.87 -1.70
C GLY A 14 -8.38 -15.43 -0.61
N SER A 15 -7.87 -14.20 -0.67
CA SER A 15 -6.96 -13.58 0.30
C SER A 15 -7.49 -12.25 0.87
N MET A 16 -8.72 -11.85 0.51
CA MET A 16 -9.31 -10.56 0.90
C MET A 16 -10.06 -10.68 2.23
N PHE A 17 -9.35 -11.06 3.28
CA PHE A 17 -9.90 -11.20 4.63
C PHE A 17 -8.83 -10.88 5.69
N PHE A 18 -9.30 -10.57 6.90
CA PHE A 18 -8.43 -10.31 8.05
C PHE A 18 -8.16 -11.59 8.84
N LEU A 19 -6.97 -11.67 9.43
CA LEU A 19 -6.60 -12.73 10.36
C LEU A 19 -6.75 -12.21 11.79
N GLY A 20 -7.28 -13.06 12.66
CA GLY A 20 -7.33 -12.84 14.10
C GLY A 20 -7.03 -14.15 14.83
N GLU A 21 -6.44 -14.05 16.01
CA GLU A 21 -6.12 -15.19 16.86
C GLU A 21 -6.63 -14.95 18.29
N ILE A 22 -7.10 -16.01 18.94
CA ILE A 22 -7.55 -16.00 20.34
C ILE A 22 -6.79 -17.12 21.05
N TYR A 23 -6.02 -16.75 22.07
CA TYR A 23 -5.35 -17.72 22.93
C TYR A 23 -6.36 -18.25 23.95
N VAL A 24 -6.41 -19.58 24.09
CA VAL A 24 -7.27 -20.27 25.05
C VAL A 24 -6.43 -21.19 25.91
N ASP A 25 -6.88 -21.44 27.14
CA ASP A 25 -6.26 -22.35 28.10
C ASP A 25 -6.81 -23.79 28.03
N MET A 26 -7.59 -24.08 26.98
CA MET A 26 -8.17 -25.38 26.70
C MET A 26 -7.51 -26.03 25.48
N ALA A 27 -7.23 -27.34 25.57
CA ALA A 27 -6.78 -28.13 24.44
C ALA A 27 -7.93 -28.37 23.46
N LEU A 28 -7.93 -27.65 22.33
CA LEU A 28 -8.85 -27.88 21.22
C LEU A 28 -8.25 -28.90 20.23
N PRO A 29 -9.08 -29.75 19.58
CA PRO A 29 -8.60 -30.61 18.50
C PRO A 29 -7.98 -29.78 17.37
N GLU A 30 -6.82 -30.20 16.88
CA GLU A 30 -6.16 -29.54 15.75
C GLU A 30 -6.96 -29.73 14.45
N SER A 31 -6.98 -28.69 13.62
CA SER A 31 -7.53 -28.78 12.27
C SER A 31 -6.55 -29.47 11.33
N ALA A 32 -7.08 -30.26 10.38
CA ALA A 32 -6.25 -30.91 9.37
C ALA A 32 -5.47 -29.87 8.52
N PRO A 33 -4.23 -30.17 8.13
CA PRO A 33 -3.44 -29.28 7.27
C PRO A 33 -4.07 -29.14 5.88
N VAL A 34 -3.95 -27.95 5.30
CA VAL A 34 -4.45 -27.66 3.95
C VAL A 34 -3.31 -27.76 2.93
N THR A 35 -3.54 -28.45 1.82
CA THR A 35 -2.55 -28.59 0.74
C THR A 35 -2.37 -27.30 -0.06
N ALA A 36 -1.22 -27.15 -0.71
CA ALA A 36 -0.94 -25.98 -1.55
C ALA A 36 -1.73 -26.05 -2.87
N HIS A 37 -2.24 -24.91 -3.34
CA HIS A 37 -3.06 -24.83 -4.56
C HIS A 37 -2.57 -23.82 -5.60
N CYS A 38 -1.34 -23.30 -5.48
CA CYS A 38 -0.79 -22.40 -6.48
C CYS A 38 -0.33 -23.13 -7.76
N GLY A 39 0.05 -24.42 -7.67
CA GLY A 39 0.59 -25.17 -8.81
C GLY A 39 1.77 -24.44 -9.48
N SER A 40 1.77 -24.43 -10.82
CA SER A 40 2.77 -23.74 -11.64
C SER A 40 2.58 -22.22 -11.73
N CYS A 41 1.47 -21.65 -11.23
CA CYS A 41 1.18 -20.21 -11.36
C CYS A 41 2.28 -19.33 -10.75
N SER A 42 2.72 -18.31 -11.48
CA SER A 42 3.71 -17.29 -11.05
C SER A 42 3.15 -15.86 -11.08
N ALA A 43 1.87 -15.66 -11.41
CA ALA A 43 1.30 -14.35 -11.72
C ALA A 43 1.61 -13.24 -10.69
N CYS A 44 1.52 -13.56 -9.39
CA CYS A 44 1.81 -12.59 -8.32
C CYS A 44 3.29 -12.16 -8.27
N ILE A 45 4.22 -13.04 -8.65
CA ILE A 45 5.65 -12.76 -8.74
C ILE A 45 5.89 -11.85 -9.94
N ASP A 46 5.35 -12.26 -11.10
CA ASP A 46 5.57 -11.59 -12.37
C ASP A 46 5.02 -10.15 -12.36
N VAL A 47 3.85 -9.93 -11.76
CA VAL A 47 3.22 -8.59 -11.71
C VAL A 47 3.86 -7.63 -10.71
N CYS A 48 4.63 -8.14 -9.74
CA CYS A 48 5.11 -7.31 -8.62
C CYS A 48 5.98 -6.14 -9.15
N PRO A 49 5.58 -4.86 -9.03
CA PRO A 49 6.25 -3.76 -9.73
C PRO A 49 7.72 -3.61 -9.35
N THR A 50 8.04 -3.91 -8.10
CA THR A 50 9.39 -3.80 -7.54
C THR A 50 10.11 -5.14 -7.46
N GLN A 51 9.50 -6.23 -7.95
CA GLN A 51 10.05 -7.58 -7.84
C GLN A 51 10.40 -7.95 -6.38
N ALA A 52 9.52 -7.55 -5.45
CA ALA A 52 9.70 -7.84 -4.02
C ALA A 52 9.51 -9.32 -3.68
N ILE A 53 8.77 -10.08 -4.50
CA ILE A 53 8.57 -11.52 -4.32
C ILE A 53 9.72 -12.26 -5.02
N VAL A 54 10.83 -12.45 -4.31
CA VAL A 54 12.09 -12.99 -4.87
C VAL A 54 12.05 -14.49 -5.15
N ALA A 55 11.14 -15.21 -4.50
CA ALA A 55 10.86 -16.63 -4.71
C ALA A 55 9.49 -16.99 -4.12
N PRO A 56 8.88 -18.13 -4.49
CA PRO A 56 7.68 -18.64 -3.82
C PRO A 56 7.80 -18.57 -2.29
N HIS A 57 6.85 -17.89 -1.65
CA HIS A 57 6.78 -17.72 -0.19
C HIS A 57 7.90 -16.88 0.45
N ARG A 58 8.67 -16.14 -0.36
CA ARG A 58 9.76 -15.28 0.08
C ARG A 58 9.61 -13.87 -0.48
N ILE A 59 9.50 -12.89 0.41
CA ILE A 59 9.41 -11.47 0.08
C ILE A 59 10.61 -10.72 0.66
N ASP A 60 11.22 -9.85 -0.13
CA ASP A 60 12.08 -8.78 0.36
C ASP A 60 11.22 -7.56 0.71
N ALA A 61 10.96 -7.39 2.02
CA ALA A 61 10.12 -6.30 2.53
C ALA A 61 10.66 -4.92 2.14
N ARG A 62 11.98 -4.76 2.02
CA ARG A 62 12.62 -3.48 1.67
C ARG A 62 12.26 -3.01 0.26
N ARG A 63 11.73 -3.91 -0.58
CA ARG A 63 11.23 -3.61 -1.93
C ARG A 63 9.71 -3.60 -2.00
N CYS A 64 9.02 -4.15 -1.02
CA CYS A 64 7.56 -4.28 -1.03
C CYS A 64 6.90 -2.90 -0.86
N ILE A 65 6.10 -2.47 -1.84
CA ILE A 65 5.40 -1.17 -1.79
C ILE A 65 4.51 -1.05 -0.54
N SER A 66 3.86 -2.14 -0.13
CA SER A 66 3.04 -2.16 1.09
C SER A 66 3.89 -1.86 2.34
N TYR A 67 5.04 -2.53 2.50
CA TYR A 67 5.98 -2.23 3.59
C TYR A 67 6.52 -0.80 3.51
N LEU A 68 6.93 -0.34 2.33
CA LEU A 68 7.50 1.00 2.14
C LEU A 68 6.51 2.11 2.52
N THR A 69 5.23 1.92 2.21
CA THR A 69 4.18 2.91 2.50
C THR A 69 3.64 2.81 3.93
N ILE A 70 3.63 1.61 4.54
CA ILE A 70 2.95 1.33 5.82
C ILE A 70 3.89 1.14 7.01
N GLU A 71 5.06 0.53 6.83
CA GLU A 71 5.98 0.19 7.93
C GLU A 71 7.27 1.03 7.91
N HIS A 72 7.85 1.26 6.74
CA HIS A 72 9.11 1.97 6.60
C HIS A 72 8.93 3.45 6.97
N ALA A 73 9.67 3.93 7.96
CA ALA A 73 9.62 5.32 8.40
C ALA A 73 10.55 6.25 7.60
N GLY A 74 11.62 5.70 7.02
CA GLY A 74 12.66 6.49 6.35
C GLY A 74 12.35 6.85 4.90
N PRO A 75 13.38 7.33 4.16
CA PRO A 75 13.23 7.65 2.75
C PRO A 75 13.01 6.39 1.91
N ILE A 76 12.14 6.51 0.91
CA ILE A 76 11.93 5.45 -0.08
C ILE A 76 13.13 5.46 -1.03
N PRO A 77 13.80 4.31 -1.29
CA PRO A 77 14.94 4.25 -2.20
C PRO A 77 14.61 4.83 -3.59
N LEU A 78 15.51 5.63 -4.15
CA LEU A 78 15.29 6.40 -5.38
C LEU A 78 14.86 5.52 -6.55
N GLU A 79 15.48 4.35 -6.69
CA GLU A 79 15.20 3.37 -7.74
C GLU A 79 13.80 2.73 -7.64
N LEU A 80 13.17 2.79 -6.47
CA LEU A 80 11.83 2.23 -6.25
C LEU A 80 10.73 3.26 -6.45
N ARG A 81 11.01 4.55 -6.28
CA ARG A 81 9.98 5.61 -6.35
C ARG A 81 9.22 5.64 -7.69
N PRO A 82 9.86 5.49 -8.87
CA PRO A 82 9.13 5.40 -10.15
C PRO A 82 8.18 4.20 -10.23
N LEU A 83 8.57 3.07 -9.62
CA LEU A 83 7.83 1.81 -9.68
C LEU A 83 6.58 1.80 -8.79
N MET A 84 6.44 2.76 -7.87
CA MET A 84 5.29 2.85 -6.97
C MET A 84 4.00 3.28 -7.67
N GLY A 85 4.10 3.98 -8.81
CA GLY A 85 2.95 4.57 -9.49
C GLY A 85 2.23 5.56 -8.58
N ASN A 86 0.92 5.39 -8.39
CA ASN A 86 0.05 6.22 -7.54
C ASN A 86 -0.28 5.58 -6.18
N ARG A 87 0.44 4.55 -5.74
CA ARG A 87 0.17 3.83 -4.49
C ARG A 87 0.68 4.63 -3.29
N ILE A 88 -0.24 5.23 -2.53
CA ILE A 88 0.08 6.08 -1.37
C ILE A 88 -0.08 5.37 -0.02
N TYR A 89 -0.75 4.22 0.02
CA TYR A 89 -0.92 3.41 1.24
C TYR A 89 -1.25 1.96 0.85
N GLY A 90 -0.32 1.04 1.10
CA GLY A 90 -0.49 -0.37 0.72
C GLY A 90 -0.23 -0.63 -0.76
N CYS A 91 -0.33 -1.90 -1.14
CA CYS A 91 -0.26 -2.36 -2.52
C CYS A 91 -0.94 -3.71 -2.65
N ASP A 92 -1.95 -3.79 -3.52
CA ASP A 92 -2.76 -4.99 -3.70
C ASP A 92 -2.43 -5.76 -4.98
N ASP A 93 -1.46 -5.34 -5.79
CA ASP A 93 -1.20 -5.93 -7.12
C ASP A 93 -1.04 -7.46 -7.10
N CYS A 94 -0.29 -7.97 -6.12
CA CYS A 94 -0.06 -9.40 -5.96
C CYS A 94 -1.32 -10.17 -5.55
N GLN A 95 -2.28 -9.49 -4.92
CA GLN A 95 -3.61 -10.01 -4.61
C GLN A 95 -4.54 -9.87 -5.81
N LEU A 96 -4.63 -8.70 -6.43
CA LEU A 96 -5.54 -8.42 -7.55
C LEU A 96 -5.31 -9.37 -8.73
N ILE A 97 -4.06 -9.75 -9.01
CA ILE A 97 -3.74 -10.72 -10.07
C ILE A 97 -3.97 -12.19 -9.64
N CYS A 98 -4.14 -12.46 -8.34
CA CYS A 98 -4.21 -13.83 -7.84
C CYS A 98 -5.52 -14.50 -8.29
N PRO A 99 -5.48 -15.65 -8.99
CA PRO A 99 -6.68 -16.27 -9.54
C PRO A 99 -7.65 -16.79 -8.48
N TRP A 100 -7.21 -16.93 -7.23
CA TRP A 100 -8.05 -17.32 -6.09
C TRP A 100 -8.92 -16.15 -5.59
N ASN A 101 -8.57 -14.90 -5.88
CA ASN A 101 -9.37 -13.75 -5.46
C ASN A 101 -10.65 -13.58 -6.30
N LYS A 102 -10.83 -14.34 -7.39
CA LYS A 102 -12.13 -14.41 -8.07
C LYS A 102 -13.26 -14.95 -7.18
N PHE A 103 -12.91 -15.63 -6.09
CA PHE A 103 -13.87 -16.15 -5.12
C PHE A 103 -14.15 -15.16 -3.98
N ALA A 104 -13.31 -14.13 -3.80
CA ALA A 104 -13.48 -13.14 -2.74
C ALA A 104 -14.85 -12.45 -2.85
N GLN A 105 -15.48 -12.23 -1.69
CA GLN A 105 -16.78 -11.59 -1.57
C GLN A 105 -16.62 -10.26 -0.86
N VAL A 106 -17.39 -9.26 -1.28
CA VAL A 106 -17.46 -7.99 -0.56
C VAL A 106 -18.09 -8.25 0.81
N SER A 107 -17.50 -7.64 1.84
CA SER A 107 -18.04 -7.69 3.20
C SER A 107 -19.48 -7.13 3.24
N ARG A 108 -20.32 -7.69 4.11
CA ARG A 108 -21.65 -7.14 4.41
C ARG A 108 -21.66 -6.23 5.63
N LEU A 109 -20.55 -6.13 6.35
CA LEU A 109 -20.40 -5.30 7.53
C LEU A 109 -20.04 -3.86 7.09
N PRO A 110 -20.84 -2.85 7.46
CA PRO A 110 -20.59 -1.46 7.07
C PRO A 110 -19.24 -0.90 7.53
N ASP A 111 -18.66 -1.45 8.60
CA ASP A 111 -17.35 -1.03 9.13
C ASP A 111 -16.19 -1.25 8.14
N PHE A 112 -16.39 -2.10 7.12
CA PHE A 112 -15.43 -2.35 6.05
C PHE A 112 -15.72 -1.58 4.76
N ASP A 113 -16.74 -0.74 4.74
CA ASP A 113 -17.01 0.15 3.61
C ASP A 113 -15.89 1.19 3.45
N GLU A 114 -15.74 1.69 2.22
CA GLU A 114 -14.83 2.79 1.97
C GLU A 114 -15.21 4.03 2.80
N ARG A 115 -14.18 4.67 3.35
CA ARG A 115 -14.40 5.88 4.16
C ARG A 115 -14.64 7.08 3.25
N LYS A 116 -15.73 7.80 3.53
CA LYS A 116 -16.09 9.03 2.83
C LYS A 116 -14.92 10.02 2.85
N GLY A 117 -14.63 10.60 1.69
CA GLY A 117 -13.56 11.59 1.55
C GLY A 117 -12.15 11.01 1.34
N LEU A 118 -11.99 9.69 1.25
CA LEU A 118 -10.74 9.06 0.77
C LEU A 118 -10.87 8.55 -0.68
N ALA A 119 -12.00 7.92 -1.01
CA ALA A 119 -12.24 7.40 -2.33
C ALA A 119 -12.40 8.53 -3.37
N GLY A 120 -11.81 8.32 -4.56
CA GLY A 120 -11.93 9.22 -5.71
C GLY A 120 -11.28 10.61 -5.57
N GLN A 121 -10.49 10.84 -4.51
CA GLN A 121 -9.83 12.12 -4.31
C GLN A 121 -8.63 12.32 -5.23
N GLN A 122 -8.41 13.57 -5.65
CA GLN A 122 -7.21 13.97 -6.36
C GLN A 122 -6.01 14.03 -5.41
N LEU A 123 -4.85 13.54 -5.85
CA LEU A 123 -3.64 13.50 -5.02
C LEU A 123 -3.23 14.89 -4.52
N VAL A 124 -3.42 15.94 -5.32
CA VAL A 124 -3.13 17.32 -4.94
C VAL A 124 -3.98 17.78 -3.73
N HIS A 125 -5.23 17.32 -3.62
CA HIS A 125 -6.09 17.62 -2.46
C HIS A 125 -5.62 16.87 -1.21
N LEU A 126 -5.22 15.61 -1.37
CA LEU A 126 -4.68 14.78 -0.28
C LEU A 126 -3.34 15.33 0.25
N PHE A 127 -2.52 15.92 -0.63
CA PHE A 127 -1.25 16.54 -0.29
C PHE A 127 -1.39 17.89 0.43
N ALA A 128 -2.51 18.58 0.18
CA ALA A 128 -2.83 19.86 0.80
C ALA A 128 -3.33 19.74 2.25
N TRP A 129 -3.58 18.52 2.74
CA TRP A 129 -4.00 18.33 4.13
C TRP A 129 -2.94 18.86 5.10
N ASP A 130 -3.41 19.53 6.15
CA ASP A 130 -2.62 19.75 7.35
C ASP A 130 -2.75 18.53 8.29
N GLU A 131 -1.92 18.48 9.32
CA GLU A 131 -1.94 17.36 10.26
C GLU A 131 -3.30 17.20 10.97
N PRO A 132 -3.96 18.28 11.46
CA PRO A 132 -5.31 18.16 12.02
C PRO A 132 -6.34 17.56 11.04
N THR A 133 -6.30 17.94 9.77
CA THR A 133 -7.17 17.37 8.74
C THR A 133 -6.85 15.90 8.50
N PHE A 134 -5.57 15.54 8.37
CA PHE A 134 -5.14 14.15 8.24
C PHE A 134 -5.65 13.29 9.40
N LEU A 135 -5.46 13.73 10.65
CA LEU A 135 -5.88 12.98 11.84
C LEU A 135 -7.40 12.80 11.90
N ARG A 136 -8.17 13.84 11.55
CA ARG A 136 -9.63 13.79 11.50
C ARG A 136 -10.14 12.87 10.38
N MET A 137 -9.59 13.01 9.17
CA MET A 137 -10.03 12.23 8.00
C MET A 137 -9.65 10.75 8.08
N THR A 138 -8.60 10.40 8.84
CA THR A 138 -8.14 9.02 8.99
C THR A 138 -8.55 8.37 10.32
N GLU A 139 -9.35 9.05 11.13
CA GLU A 139 -9.74 8.61 12.47
C GLU A 139 -10.42 7.23 12.50
N GLY A 140 -9.85 6.29 13.27
CA GLY A 140 -10.35 4.91 13.36
C GLY A 140 -9.95 4.03 12.18
N GLY A 141 -9.20 4.56 11.21
CA GLY A 141 -8.67 3.79 10.08
C GLY A 141 -7.18 3.46 10.26
N PRO A 142 -6.68 2.40 9.59
CA PRO A 142 -5.28 1.99 9.73
C PRO A 142 -4.30 3.01 9.13
N ILE A 143 -4.74 3.86 8.18
CA ILE A 143 -3.93 4.93 7.59
C ILE A 143 -3.39 5.88 8.66
N ARG A 144 -4.16 6.18 9.71
CA ARG A 144 -3.76 7.09 10.79
C ARG A 144 -2.45 6.67 11.45
N ARG A 145 -2.13 5.38 11.45
CA ARG A 145 -0.91 4.80 12.04
C ARG A 145 0.38 5.35 11.45
N ILE A 146 0.39 5.74 10.17
CA ILE A 146 1.63 6.16 9.51
C ILE A 146 2.03 7.59 9.88
N GLY A 147 1.10 8.39 10.41
CA GLY A 147 1.33 9.81 10.69
C GLY A 147 1.36 10.69 9.43
N HIS A 148 1.21 12.00 9.63
CA HIS A 148 1.07 12.94 8.53
C HIS A 148 2.35 13.09 7.68
N GLU A 149 3.53 13.05 8.31
CA GLU A 149 4.82 13.14 7.61
C GLU A 149 4.98 12.05 6.54
N ARG A 150 4.70 10.78 6.90
CA ARG A 150 4.80 9.66 5.97
C ARG A 150 3.68 9.65 4.94
N TRP A 151 2.51 10.19 5.28
CA TRP A 151 1.44 10.44 4.31
C TRP A 151 1.92 11.39 3.22
N LEU A 152 2.46 12.55 3.60
CA LEU A 152 3.02 13.53 2.65
C LEU A 152 4.16 12.92 1.83
N ARG A 153 5.09 12.19 2.46
CA ARG A 153 6.16 11.46 1.75
C ARG A 153 5.61 10.55 0.65
N ASN A 154 4.60 9.73 0.97
CA ASN A 154 4.02 8.78 0.01
C ASN A 154 3.29 9.52 -1.13
N VAL A 155 2.52 10.55 -0.80
CA VAL A 155 1.78 11.34 -1.80
C VAL A 155 2.74 12.12 -2.69
N ALA A 156 3.86 12.64 -2.17
CA ALA A 156 4.90 13.29 -2.97
C ALA A 156 5.50 12.36 -4.02
N VAL A 157 5.74 11.08 -3.69
CA VAL A 157 6.20 10.08 -4.66
C VAL A 157 5.18 9.89 -5.79
N ALA A 158 3.90 9.74 -5.43
CA ALA A 158 2.82 9.57 -6.40
C ALA A 158 2.64 10.81 -7.29
N LEU A 159 2.72 12.01 -6.72
CA LEU A 159 2.68 13.28 -7.47
C LEU A 159 3.88 13.44 -8.40
N GLY A 160 5.11 13.06 -7.98
CA GLY A 160 6.28 13.09 -8.86
C GLY A 160 6.14 12.17 -10.06
N ASN A 161 5.58 10.97 -9.86
CA ASN A 161 5.26 10.05 -10.94
C ASN A 161 4.18 10.60 -11.89
N ALA A 162 3.14 11.24 -11.34
CA ALA A 162 2.12 11.91 -12.13
C ALA A 162 2.72 13.06 -12.94
N LEU A 163 3.54 13.92 -12.32
CA LEU A 163 4.17 15.07 -12.97
C LEU A 163 5.05 14.65 -14.16
N ARG A 164 5.87 13.60 -14.01
CA ARG A 164 6.66 13.06 -15.13
C ARG A 164 5.80 12.50 -16.26
N ALA A 165 4.64 11.94 -15.94
CA ALA A 165 3.75 11.36 -16.95
C ALA A 165 2.91 12.41 -17.67
N THR A 166 2.51 13.49 -17.00
CA THR A 166 1.51 14.44 -17.52
C THR A 166 2.04 15.85 -17.77
N GLY A 167 3.10 16.27 -17.07
CA GLY A 167 3.56 17.65 -17.06
C GLY A 167 2.56 18.63 -16.42
N ASP A 168 1.61 18.14 -15.61
CA ASP A 168 0.54 18.97 -15.04
C ASP A 168 1.06 20.03 -14.06
N GLU A 169 0.85 21.30 -14.39
CA GLU A 169 1.28 22.44 -13.58
C GLU A 169 0.56 22.52 -12.23
N ALA A 170 -0.67 22.00 -12.10
CA ALA A 170 -1.33 21.92 -10.79
C ALA A 170 -0.61 20.94 -9.85
N VAL A 171 -0.09 19.84 -10.39
CA VAL A 171 0.75 18.88 -9.64
C VAL A 171 2.07 19.54 -9.24
N ARG A 172 2.71 20.26 -10.18
CA ARG A 172 3.95 21.01 -9.90
C ARG A 172 3.75 22.03 -8.78
N ALA A 173 2.69 22.83 -8.86
CA ALA A 173 2.37 23.84 -7.84
C ALA A 173 2.10 23.20 -6.47
N ALA A 174 1.38 22.08 -6.42
CA ALA A 174 1.14 21.35 -5.17
C ALA A 174 2.44 20.87 -4.52
N LEU A 175 3.38 20.32 -5.31
CA LEU A 175 4.71 19.92 -4.83
C LEU A 175 5.52 21.14 -4.34
N GLN A 176 5.54 22.24 -5.10
CA GLN A 176 6.25 23.47 -4.74
C GLN A 176 5.76 24.06 -3.41
N ALA A 177 4.45 23.96 -3.11
CA ALA A 177 3.89 24.45 -1.84
C ALA A 177 4.46 23.75 -0.60
N ARG A 178 5.17 22.62 -0.76
CA ARG A 178 5.84 21.86 0.31
C ARG A 178 7.37 21.79 0.13
N ALA A 179 7.96 22.59 -0.76
CA ALA A 179 9.41 22.59 -0.99
C ALA A 179 10.23 22.91 0.27
N ASP A 180 9.69 23.78 1.13
CA ASP A 180 10.30 24.22 2.39
C ASP A 180 9.64 23.59 3.63
N ASP A 181 8.97 22.44 3.50
CA ASP A 181 8.33 21.74 4.62
C ASP A 181 9.34 21.51 5.77
N PRO A 182 8.98 21.65 7.06
CA PRO A 182 9.92 21.44 8.17
C PRO A 182 10.54 20.04 8.22
N SER A 183 9.87 19.02 7.68
CA SER A 183 10.41 17.65 7.60
C SER A 183 11.44 17.52 6.49
N GLU A 184 12.67 17.11 6.84
CA GLU A 184 13.71 16.76 5.86
C GLU A 184 13.26 15.63 4.92
N LEU A 185 12.54 14.65 5.47
CA LEU A 185 12.00 13.53 4.70
C LEU A 185 11.03 14.02 3.62
N VAL A 186 10.12 14.93 3.96
CA VAL A 186 9.16 15.50 2.99
C VAL A 186 9.90 16.31 1.93
N ARG A 187 10.81 17.21 2.34
CA ARG A 187 11.60 18.04 1.40
C ARG A 187 12.37 17.20 0.40
N GLU A 188 13.04 16.13 0.85
CA GLU A 188 13.79 15.22 -0.04
C GLU A 188 12.89 14.60 -1.11
N HIS A 189 11.69 14.15 -0.74
CA HIS A 189 10.76 13.51 -1.68
C HIS A 189 10.10 14.52 -2.62
N VAL A 190 9.82 15.74 -2.14
CA VAL A 190 9.34 16.85 -2.97
C VAL A 190 10.41 17.29 -3.97
N ALA A 191 11.66 17.44 -3.54
CA ALA A 191 12.77 17.81 -4.43
C ALA A 191 12.96 16.76 -5.54
N TRP A 192 12.91 15.47 -5.19
CA TRP A 192 12.93 14.40 -6.19
C TRP A 192 11.71 14.41 -7.12
N ALA A 193 10.52 14.74 -6.60
CA ALA A 193 9.30 14.80 -7.40
C ALA A 193 9.31 15.95 -8.40
N LEU A 194 9.92 17.08 -8.04
CA LEU A 194 10.10 18.26 -8.90
C LEU A 194 11.25 18.12 -9.89
N ASN A 195 12.24 17.28 -9.59
CA ASN A 195 13.32 16.97 -10.51
C ASN A 195 12.81 15.99 -11.60
N ILE A 196 12.51 16.54 -12.78
CA ILE A 196 11.89 15.85 -13.90
C ILE A 196 12.86 15.59 -15.07
N GLU A 197 14.17 15.57 -14.80
CA GLU A 197 15.17 15.10 -15.77
C GLU A 197 14.92 13.65 -16.21
#